data_AF-A0A4Y9YQB8-F1
#
_entry.id   AF-A0A4Y9YQB8-F1
#
_cell.length_a   1.000
_cell.length_b   1.000
_cell.length_c   1.000
_cell.angle_alpha   90.00
_cell.angle_beta   90.00
_cell.angle_gamma   90.00
#
_symmetry.space_group_name_H-M   'P 1'
#
loop_
_entity.id
_entity.type
_entity.pdbx_description
1 polymer ?
#
loop_
_entity_poly.entity_id
_entity_poly.type
_entity_poly.pdbx_seq_one_letter_code
_entity_poly.pdbx_strand_id
1 'polypeptide(L)'
;MSNASKHAAAAKLGELIAPSAAQPATAMGRRRIHRARARRRAAGQGRSEPFEQQTLLGRSMLPQTLTSLLKGAFSGSHIPVPQSKTAVYELLRVSANLCMDHDENRGHLLASGYLDAVVQMLENYAMLIPSTSSEPLALSIPDLKVVKTSIGLLLNASIGYELVKARLTSIRAAMTILKLSIALYPPGSWLTHPELPVEGASDPQATILESWNLRSGLSSWTWRVISELRDSDEEAQDHIRSCTDSPNVRSRCSTLFGAAAQGFIPPYQETPALFVGSPARHALVQQDYDLLEETCGLLESLCLDVDEVRLSLGRVLKSPDGSEGGAACLKDMLEFLDKGDYPPYWSSESSSERASMEKGLDMCKAAIVKAVVEVAGEQNELWDDSDSEKPGGEFVNTMVQWIRSHGSLKERHREDLIICATLSLGNLATGGK
;
A
#
# COMPACT_ATOMS: atom_id res chain seq x y z
N MET A 1 15.71 -43.45 -10.01
CA MET A 1 16.57 -43.17 -8.83
C MET A 1 15.69 -43.12 -7.59
N SER A 2 16.05 -43.82 -6.51
CA SER A 2 15.14 -44.07 -5.38
C SER A 2 14.85 -42.82 -4.54
N ASN A 3 13.66 -42.76 -3.95
CA ASN A 3 13.20 -41.70 -3.03
C ASN A 3 14.20 -41.39 -1.90
N ALA A 4 15.07 -42.33 -1.56
CA ALA A 4 16.12 -42.17 -0.55
C ALA A 4 17.12 -41.03 -0.86
N SER A 5 17.43 -40.77 -2.13
CA SER A 5 18.40 -39.71 -2.50
C SER A 5 17.82 -38.30 -2.40
N LYS A 6 16.50 -38.14 -2.48
CA LYS A 6 15.82 -36.84 -2.40
C LYS A 6 15.62 -36.41 -0.93
N HIS A 7 15.27 -37.37 -0.05
CA HIS A 7 15.20 -37.15 1.39
C HIS A 7 16.55 -36.72 2.01
N ALA A 8 17.68 -37.19 1.46
CA ALA A 8 19.01 -36.86 1.97
C ALA A 8 19.41 -35.38 1.78
N ALA A 9 18.80 -34.66 0.82
CA ALA A 9 19.05 -33.23 0.62
C ALA A 9 18.23 -32.37 1.61
N ALA A 10 16.98 -32.76 1.88
CA ALA A 10 16.11 -32.11 2.86
C ALA A 10 16.59 -32.34 4.31
N ALA A 11 17.07 -33.54 4.63
CA ALA A 11 17.63 -33.86 5.94
C ALA A 11 18.87 -33.01 6.29
N LYS A 12 19.70 -32.68 5.28
CA LYS A 12 20.91 -31.87 5.46
C LYS A 12 20.67 -30.39 5.76
N LEU A 13 19.46 -29.89 5.46
CA LEU A 13 19.05 -28.54 5.88
C LEU A 13 18.71 -28.52 7.39
N GLY A 14 18.16 -29.62 7.91
CA GLY A 14 17.92 -29.80 9.36
C GLY A 14 19.22 -29.94 10.17
N GLU A 15 20.28 -30.50 9.60
CA GLU A 15 21.59 -30.62 10.26
C GLU A 15 22.31 -29.28 10.49
N LEU A 16 21.91 -28.20 9.79
CA LEU A 16 22.49 -26.86 9.99
C LEU A 16 22.03 -26.18 11.31
N ILE A 17 21.13 -26.80 12.06
CA ILE A 17 20.57 -26.28 13.33
C ILE A 17 21.33 -26.82 14.56
N ALA A 18 22.29 -27.73 14.40
CA ALA A 18 23.09 -28.19 15.54
C ALA A 18 24.02 -27.05 16.04
N PRO A 19 24.03 -26.72 17.34
CA PRO A 19 24.89 -25.66 17.86
C PRO A 19 26.36 -26.02 17.66
N SER A 20 27.08 -25.09 17.04
CA SER A 20 28.50 -25.20 16.68
C SER A 20 29.39 -25.30 17.92
N ALA A 21 29.81 -26.53 18.27
CA ALA A 21 31.02 -26.75 19.05
C ALA A 21 32.23 -26.89 18.10
N ALA A 22 33.27 -26.13 18.41
CA ALA A 22 34.49 -25.89 17.63
C ALA A 22 35.08 -27.09 16.88
N GLN A 23 35.37 -26.94 15.57
CA GLN A 23 36.32 -27.81 14.85
C GLN A 23 37.15 -27.06 13.78
N PRO A 24 38.40 -27.51 13.51
CA PRO A 24 39.49 -26.67 12.98
C PRO A 24 39.61 -26.63 11.45
N ALA A 25 40.60 -25.86 10.98
CA ALA A 25 40.86 -25.31 9.65
C ALA A 25 40.98 -26.27 8.42
N THR A 26 40.50 -27.51 8.46
CA THR A 26 40.47 -28.43 7.30
C THR A 26 39.17 -28.36 6.49
N ALA A 27 38.23 -27.47 6.86
CA ALA A 27 36.90 -27.35 6.25
C ALA A 27 36.87 -26.72 4.83
N MET A 28 37.91 -26.00 4.41
CA MET A 28 37.92 -25.32 3.10
C MET A 28 38.06 -26.28 1.90
N GLY A 29 38.83 -27.36 2.05
CA GLY A 29 39.02 -28.38 0.99
C GLY A 29 37.75 -29.19 0.70
N ARG A 30 36.99 -29.53 1.74
CA ARG A 30 35.70 -30.27 1.61
C ARG A 30 34.61 -29.42 0.98
N ARG A 31 34.55 -28.11 1.26
CA ARG A 31 33.56 -27.18 0.66
C ARG A 31 33.74 -27.01 -0.86
N ARG A 32 34.98 -27.01 -1.37
CA ARG A 32 35.26 -26.93 -2.82
C ARG A 32 34.85 -28.20 -3.57
N ILE A 33 35.11 -29.38 -3.01
CA ILE A 33 34.70 -30.67 -3.59
C ILE A 33 33.18 -30.84 -3.56
N HIS A 34 32.49 -30.35 -2.52
CA HIS A 34 31.04 -30.35 -2.44
C HIS A 34 30.37 -29.42 -3.47
N ARG A 35 30.91 -28.22 -3.71
CA ARG A 35 30.41 -27.32 -4.77
C ARG A 35 30.61 -27.89 -6.17
N ALA A 36 31.73 -28.56 -6.42
CA ALA A 36 32.00 -29.23 -7.70
C ALA A 36 31.07 -30.43 -7.96
N ARG A 37 30.74 -31.21 -6.91
CA ARG A 37 29.76 -32.30 -7.00
C ARG A 37 28.30 -31.82 -7.13
N ALA A 38 27.94 -30.70 -6.50
CA ALA A 38 26.62 -30.09 -6.67
C ALA A 38 26.41 -29.56 -8.10
N ARG A 39 27.42 -28.89 -8.68
CA ARG A 39 27.39 -28.43 -10.08
C ARG A 39 27.31 -29.58 -11.09
N ARG A 40 28.02 -30.69 -10.87
CA ARG A 40 27.93 -31.88 -11.73
C ARG A 40 26.58 -32.62 -11.61
N ARG A 41 25.87 -32.50 -10.49
CA ARG A 41 24.51 -33.06 -10.32
C ARG A 41 23.42 -32.19 -10.96
N ALA A 42 23.58 -30.87 -10.91
CA ALA A 42 22.69 -29.93 -11.61
C ALA A 42 22.80 -30.06 -13.14
N ALA A 43 24.00 -30.33 -13.67
CA ALA A 43 24.23 -30.51 -15.11
C ALA A 43 23.71 -31.84 -15.69
N GLY A 44 23.24 -32.78 -14.86
CA GLY A 44 22.83 -34.13 -15.29
C GLY A 44 21.37 -34.50 -14.97
N GLN A 45 20.56 -33.58 -14.46
CA GLN A 45 19.15 -33.85 -14.20
C GLN A 45 18.31 -33.50 -15.42
N GLY A 46 17.93 -34.53 -16.17
CA GLY A 46 16.80 -34.46 -17.08
C GLY A 46 15.56 -33.95 -16.34
N ARG A 47 14.80 -33.11 -17.05
CA ARG A 47 13.55 -32.45 -16.65
C ARG A 47 12.68 -33.34 -15.75
N SER A 48 12.84 -33.24 -14.44
CA SER A 48 11.73 -33.47 -13.52
C SER A 48 10.88 -32.21 -13.56
N GLU A 49 9.58 -32.36 -13.80
CA GLU A 49 8.60 -31.26 -13.81
C GLU A 49 8.86 -30.31 -12.61
N PRO A 50 9.06 -29.00 -12.85
CA PRO A 50 9.34 -28.01 -11.79
C PRO A 50 8.35 -28.08 -10.61
N PHE A 51 7.10 -28.44 -10.90
CA PHE A 51 6.03 -28.63 -9.94
C PHE A 51 6.38 -29.66 -8.86
N GLU A 52 6.89 -30.84 -9.23
CA GLU A 52 7.23 -31.90 -8.28
C GLU A 52 8.34 -31.48 -7.29
N GLN A 53 9.30 -30.69 -7.76
CA GLN A 53 10.39 -30.21 -6.89
C GLN A 53 9.87 -29.17 -5.90
N GLN A 54 9.00 -28.26 -6.35
CA GLN A 54 8.38 -27.23 -5.51
C GLN A 54 7.51 -27.87 -4.42
N THR A 55 6.70 -28.87 -4.76
CA THR A 55 5.89 -29.63 -3.79
C THR A 55 6.77 -30.35 -2.76
N LEU A 56 7.83 -31.03 -3.20
CA LEU A 56 8.75 -31.74 -2.29
C LEU A 56 9.43 -30.81 -1.29
N LEU A 57 9.79 -29.59 -1.73
CA LEU A 57 10.38 -28.59 -0.85
C LEU A 57 9.37 -28.08 0.19
N GLY A 58 8.13 -27.81 -0.20
CA GLY A 58 7.10 -27.35 0.73
C GLY A 58 6.71 -28.40 1.78
N ARG A 59 6.67 -29.68 1.41
CA ARG A 59 6.42 -30.80 2.35
C ARG A 59 7.59 -31.09 3.30
N SER A 60 8.75 -30.48 3.08
CA SER A 60 9.94 -30.69 3.93
C SER A 60 9.91 -29.81 5.18
N MET A 61 10.99 -29.82 5.96
CA MET A 61 11.17 -28.89 7.10
C MET A 61 11.48 -27.44 6.67
N LEU A 62 11.50 -27.16 5.36
CA LEU A 62 11.86 -25.85 4.83
C LEU A 62 10.94 -24.74 5.36
N PRO A 63 9.59 -24.82 5.33
CA PRO A 63 8.71 -23.78 5.88
C PRO A 63 9.00 -23.44 7.35
N GLN A 64 9.20 -24.46 8.20
CA GLN A 64 9.53 -24.27 9.61
C GLN A 64 10.91 -23.65 9.79
N THR A 65 11.87 -24.03 8.94
CA THR A 65 13.23 -23.49 8.95
C THR A 65 13.22 -22.02 8.52
N LEU A 66 12.49 -21.67 7.46
CA LEU A 66 12.31 -20.29 6.99
C LEU A 66 11.70 -19.41 8.09
N THR A 67 10.69 -19.92 8.78
CA THR A 67 10.05 -19.24 9.93
C THR A 67 11.04 -19.01 11.06
N SER A 68 11.82 -20.03 11.42
CA SER A 68 12.81 -19.93 12.50
C SER A 68 13.93 -18.95 12.16
N LEU A 69 14.43 -18.98 10.92
CA LEU A 69 15.46 -18.06 10.44
C LEU A 69 14.96 -16.62 10.39
N LEU A 70 13.72 -16.39 9.93
CA LEU A 70 13.13 -15.06 9.91
C LEU A 70 13.00 -14.51 11.34
N LYS A 71 12.43 -15.29 12.27
CA LYS A 71 12.33 -14.89 13.69
C LYS A 71 13.69 -14.64 14.34
N GLY A 72 14.72 -15.40 13.94
CA GLY A 72 16.09 -15.20 14.43
C GLY A 72 16.79 -13.95 13.87
N ALA A 73 16.34 -13.41 12.74
CA ALA A 73 16.99 -12.28 12.07
C ALA A 73 16.90 -10.94 12.83
N PHE A 74 16.01 -10.85 13.82
CA PHE A 74 15.77 -9.65 14.61
C PHE A 74 16.78 -9.46 15.75
N SER A 75 17.33 -10.53 16.34
CA SER A 75 18.34 -10.44 17.42
C SER A 75 18.00 -9.44 18.55
N GLY A 76 16.71 -9.31 18.91
CA GLY A 76 16.22 -8.36 19.93
C GLY A 76 15.91 -6.94 19.42
N SER A 77 16.21 -6.63 18.16
CA SER A 77 15.78 -5.41 17.46
C SER A 77 14.32 -5.53 16.98
N HIS A 78 13.67 -4.39 16.75
CA HIS A 78 12.34 -4.33 16.14
C HIS A 78 12.36 -4.72 14.65
N ILE A 79 13.38 -4.29 13.90
CA ILE A 79 13.57 -4.64 12.49
C ILE A 79 14.82 -5.53 12.30
N PRO A 80 14.96 -6.27 11.17
CA PRO A 80 16.14 -7.08 10.92
C PRO A 80 17.44 -6.28 11.06
N VAL A 81 18.41 -6.81 11.80
CA VAL A 81 19.70 -6.16 12.01
C VAL A 81 20.44 -5.97 10.68
N PRO A 82 21.29 -4.93 10.51
CA PRO A 82 21.93 -4.63 9.23
C PRO A 82 22.63 -5.82 8.57
N GLN A 83 23.27 -6.70 9.35
CA GLN A 83 23.97 -7.88 8.86
C GLN A 83 23.03 -9.01 8.38
N SER A 84 21.77 -9.01 8.81
CA SER A 84 20.78 -10.05 8.45
C SER A 84 19.86 -9.63 7.30
N LYS A 85 19.78 -8.34 6.95
CA LYS A 85 18.85 -7.82 5.91
C LYS A 85 18.98 -8.53 4.56
N THR A 86 20.21 -8.79 4.09
CA THR A 86 20.42 -9.53 2.83
C THR A 86 19.93 -10.97 2.93
N ALA A 87 20.12 -11.63 4.07
CA ALA A 87 19.62 -12.99 4.27
C ALA A 87 18.09 -13.00 4.33
N VAL A 88 17.47 -12.06 5.07
CA VAL A 88 16.01 -11.91 5.13
C VAL A 88 15.42 -11.68 3.74
N TYR A 89 16.01 -10.78 2.96
CA TYR A 89 15.59 -10.55 1.58
C TYR A 89 15.57 -11.84 0.75
N GLU A 90 16.62 -12.66 0.83
CA GLU A 90 16.66 -13.94 0.10
C GLU A 90 15.69 -14.98 0.67
N LEU A 91 15.45 -15.02 1.98
CA LEU A 91 14.43 -15.90 2.59
C LEU A 91 13.04 -15.56 2.06
N LEU A 92 12.71 -14.27 1.96
CA LEU A 92 11.43 -13.81 1.40
C LEU A 92 11.30 -14.22 -0.08
N ARG A 93 12.35 -14.05 -0.87
CA ARG A 93 12.34 -14.46 -2.30
C ARG A 93 12.17 -15.96 -2.48
N VAL A 94 12.85 -16.77 -1.67
CA VAL A 94 12.69 -18.24 -1.69
C VAL A 94 11.24 -18.60 -1.37
N SER A 95 10.65 -17.97 -0.36
CA SER A 95 9.27 -18.22 0.05
C SER A 95 8.26 -17.78 -1.02
N ALA A 96 8.48 -16.61 -1.64
CA ALA A 96 7.60 -16.07 -2.67
C ALA A 96 7.58 -16.97 -3.90
N ASN A 97 8.73 -17.54 -4.27
CA ASN A 97 8.81 -18.53 -5.35
C ASN A 97 8.24 -19.89 -4.92
N LEU A 98 8.37 -20.28 -3.65
CA LEU A 98 7.86 -21.55 -3.15
C LEU A 98 6.32 -21.61 -3.21
N CYS A 99 5.64 -20.49 -3.01
CA CYS A 99 4.17 -20.41 -2.96
C CYS A 99 3.50 -19.80 -4.19
N MET A 100 4.28 -19.40 -5.21
CA MET A 100 3.74 -18.89 -6.46
C MET A 100 2.93 -19.99 -7.16
N ASP A 101 1.64 -19.73 -7.38
CA ASP A 101 0.66 -20.61 -8.03
C ASP A 101 0.65 -22.05 -7.50
N HIS A 102 0.87 -22.22 -6.19
CA HIS A 102 1.01 -23.55 -5.57
C HIS A 102 0.34 -23.62 -4.19
N ASP A 103 -0.97 -23.89 -4.17
CA ASP A 103 -1.82 -23.91 -2.97
C ASP A 103 -1.32 -24.80 -1.84
N GLU A 104 -0.81 -25.99 -2.14
CA GLU A 104 -0.27 -26.88 -1.10
C GLU A 104 0.91 -26.22 -0.35
N ASN A 105 1.76 -25.48 -1.05
CA ASN A 105 2.89 -24.78 -0.44
C ASN A 105 2.46 -23.50 0.27
N ARG A 106 1.42 -22.81 -0.24
CA ARG A 106 0.76 -21.72 0.49
C ARG A 106 0.23 -22.23 1.83
N GLY A 107 -0.43 -23.39 1.83
CA GLY A 107 -0.90 -24.09 3.03
C GLY A 107 0.24 -24.48 3.99
N HIS A 108 1.37 -24.98 3.47
CA HIS A 108 2.54 -25.30 4.30
C HIS A 108 3.19 -24.08 4.95
N LEU A 109 3.32 -22.96 4.22
CA LEU A 109 3.84 -21.70 4.79
C LEU A 109 2.87 -21.10 5.83
N LEU A 110 1.55 -21.21 5.58
CA LEU A 110 0.52 -20.81 6.53
C LEU A 110 0.61 -21.65 7.81
N ALA A 111 0.65 -22.98 7.69
CA ALA A 111 0.73 -23.90 8.83
C ALA A 111 2.01 -23.75 9.65
N SER A 112 3.12 -23.30 9.04
CA SER A 112 4.36 -23.04 9.78
C SER A 112 4.37 -21.69 10.52
N GLY A 113 3.34 -20.85 10.35
CA GLY A 113 3.29 -19.49 10.89
C GLY A 113 4.29 -18.55 10.22
N TYR A 114 4.70 -18.84 8.98
CA TYR A 114 5.65 -18.00 8.25
C TYR A 114 5.03 -16.66 7.87
N LEU A 115 3.78 -16.69 7.37
CA LEU A 115 3.07 -15.50 6.94
C LEU A 115 2.81 -14.54 8.11
N ASP A 116 2.46 -15.07 9.29
CA ASP A 116 2.33 -14.28 10.51
C ASP A 116 3.64 -13.57 10.90
N ALA A 117 4.77 -14.28 10.78
CA ALA A 117 6.08 -13.69 11.08
C ALA A 117 6.45 -12.58 10.06
N VAL A 118 6.02 -12.70 8.81
CA VAL A 118 6.20 -11.66 7.79
C VAL A 118 5.32 -10.44 8.09
N VAL A 119 4.05 -10.63 8.46
CA VAL A 119 3.17 -9.52 8.85
C VAL A 119 3.69 -8.82 10.10
N GLN A 120 4.13 -9.57 11.11
CA GLN A 120 4.76 -8.99 12.31
C GLN A 120 5.99 -8.14 11.98
N MET A 121 6.80 -8.55 11.00
CA MET A 121 7.94 -7.76 10.54
C MET A 121 7.50 -6.44 9.92
N LEU A 122 6.45 -6.46 9.10
CA LEU A 122 5.87 -5.25 8.52
C LEU A 122 5.30 -4.34 9.61
N GLU A 123 4.61 -4.89 10.62
CA GLU A 123 4.16 -4.11 11.78
C GLU A 123 5.33 -3.42 12.49
N ASN A 124 6.46 -4.10 12.61
CA ASN A 124 7.64 -3.51 13.22
C ASN A 124 8.24 -2.36 12.39
N TYR A 125 8.21 -2.44 11.06
CA TYR A 125 8.52 -1.29 10.21
C TYR A 125 7.48 -0.17 10.37
N ALA A 126 6.21 -0.51 10.53
CA ALA A 126 5.13 0.46 10.69
C ALA A 126 5.17 1.22 12.02
N MET A 127 5.90 0.70 13.02
CA MET A 127 6.22 1.41 14.27
C MET A 127 7.27 2.50 14.10
N LEU A 128 8.01 2.52 12.98
CA LEU A 128 9.00 3.57 12.69
C LEU A 128 8.37 4.84 12.11
N ILE A 129 7.08 4.80 11.75
CA ILE A 129 6.35 5.93 11.17
C ILE A 129 6.18 7.02 12.24
N PRO A 130 6.75 8.24 12.04
CA PRO A 130 6.57 9.34 12.97
C PRO A 130 5.10 9.75 13.06
N SER A 131 4.63 10.11 14.24
CA SER A 131 3.21 10.48 14.45
C SER A 131 2.80 11.80 13.78
N THR A 132 3.75 12.61 13.32
CA THR A 132 3.51 14.01 12.90
C THR A 132 4.17 14.39 11.57
N SER A 133 4.84 13.45 10.89
CA SER A 133 5.58 13.79 9.66
C SER A 133 4.71 13.59 8.42
N SER A 134 4.65 14.61 7.58
CA SER A 134 4.14 14.52 6.20
C SER A 134 5.21 14.04 5.22
N GLU A 135 6.46 13.89 5.66
CA GLU A 135 7.57 13.48 4.81
C GLU A 135 7.60 11.95 4.61
N PRO A 136 8.07 11.46 3.45
CA PRO A 136 8.24 10.04 3.23
C PRO A 136 9.15 9.41 4.29
N LEU A 137 8.73 8.28 4.86
CA LEU A 137 9.51 7.53 5.83
C LEU A 137 10.88 7.16 5.22
N ALA A 138 11.95 7.64 5.86
CA ALA A 138 13.31 7.37 5.46
C ALA A 138 13.69 5.93 5.82
N LEU A 139 13.91 5.10 4.80
CA LEU A 139 14.40 3.73 4.93
C LEU A 139 15.60 3.52 4.01
N SER A 140 16.54 2.68 4.45
CA SER A 140 17.65 2.26 3.60
C SER A 140 17.18 1.37 2.44
N ILE A 141 17.95 1.31 1.34
CA ILE A 141 17.64 0.41 0.21
C ILE A 141 17.44 -1.05 0.65
N PRO A 142 18.28 -1.64 1.53
CA PRO A 142 18.03 -2.98 2.06
C PRO A 142 16.67 -3.13 2.77
N ASP A 143 16.24 -2.12 3.53
CA ASP A 143 14.94 -2.14 4.21
C ASP A 143 13.79 -2.06 3.19
N LEU A 144 13.87 -1.16 2.22
CA LEU A 144 12.88 -1.05 1.15
C LEU A 144 12.73 -2.36 0.38
N LYS A 145 13.83 -3.07 0.11
CA LYS A 145 13.82 -4.39 -0.52
C LYS A 145 13.12 -5.44 0.34
N VAL A 146 13.39 -5.45 1.65
CA VAL A 146 12.72 -6.35 2.60
C VAL A 146 11.22 -6.08 2.65
N VAL A 147 10.80 -4.81 2.83
CA VAL A 147 9.38 -4.45 2.91
C VAL A 147 8.67 -4.78 1.60
N LYS A 148 9.19 -4.32 0.45
CA LYS A 148 8.59 -4.58 -0.87
C LYS A 148 8.44 -6.08 -1.12
N THR A 149 9.48 -6.87 -0.87
CA THR A 149 9.47 -8.32 -1.13
C THR A 149 8.54 -9.06 -0.16
N SER A 150 8.37 -8.57 1.06
CA SER A 150 7.38 -9.08 2.00
C SER A 150 5.97 -8.89 1.47
N ILE A 151 5.65 -7.70 0.96
CA ILE A 151 4.33 -7.42 0.36
C ILE A 151 4.10 -8.29 -0.89
N GLY A 152 5.10 -8.42 -1.76
CA GLY A 152 5.03 -9.30 -2.94
C GLY A 152 4.87 -10.79 -2.59
N LEU A 153 5.51 -11.26 -1.52
CA LEU A 153 5.29 -12.61 -0.99
C LEU A 153 3.84 -12.79 -0.53
N LEU A 154 3.29 -11.84 0.24
CA LEU A 154 1.93 -11.92 0.74
C LEU A 154 0.91 -11.93 -0.42
N LEU A 155 1.14 -11.14 -1.46
CA LEU A 155 0.37 -11.18 -2.70
C LEU A 155 0.39 -12.58 -3.33
N ASN A 156 1.57 -13.14 -3.56
CA ASN A 156 1.70 -14.48 -4.15
C ASN A 156 1.04 -15.57 -3.30
N ALA A 157 1.04 -15.40 -1.98
CA ALA A 157 0.44 -16.34 -1.04
C ALA A 157 -1.09 -16.22 -0.99
N SER A 158 -1.66 -15.04 -1.27
CA SER A 158 -3.10 -14.77 -1.19
C SER A 158 -3.86 -15.01 -2.49
N ILE A 159 -3.22 -14.83 -3.67
CA ILE A 159 -3.90 -14.92 -4.97
C ILE A 159 -4.64 -16.25 -5.13
N GLY A 160 -5.97 -16.17 -5.16
CA GLY A 160 -6.86 -17.32 -5.34
C GLY A 160 -6.83 -18.37 -4.23
N TYR A 161 -6.29 -18.04 -3.05
CA TYR A 161 -6.17 -19.00 -1.94
C TYR A 161 -6.80 -18.49 -0.63
N GLU A 162 -8.07 -18.84 -0.45
CA GLU A 162 -8.95 -18.29 0.59
C GLU A 162 -8.46 -18.50 2.03
N LEU A 163 -7.78 -19.61 2.33
CA LEU A 163 -7.25 -19.84 3.69
C LEU A 163 -6.19 -18.80 4.09
N VAL A 164 -5.36 -18.37 3.14
CA VAL A 164 -4.40 -17.29 3.40
C VAL A 164 -5.10 -15.95 3.47
N LYS A 165 -6.08 -15.66 2.60
CA LYS A 165 -6.86 -14.41 2.67
C LYS A 165 -7.55 -14.26 4.02
N ALA A 166 -8.30 -15.27 4.44
CA ALA A 166 -8.97 -15.29 5.74
C ALA A 166 -7.99 -15.07 6.89
N ARG A 167 -6.79 -15.68 6.83
CA ARG A 167 -5.76 -15.44 7.84
C ARG A 167 -5.28 -13.99 7.82
N LEU A 168 -4.89 -13.47 6.67
CA LEU A 168 -4.38 -12.10 6.52
C LEU A 168 -5.41 -11.05 6.95
N THR A 169 -6.69 -11.28 6.65
CA THR A 169 -7.82 -10.47 7.13
C THR A 169 -7.95 -10.55 8.65
N SER A 170 -7.89 -11.74 9.25
CA SER A 170 -7.99 -11.93 10.71
C SER A 170 -6.89 -11.20 11.50
N ILE A 171 -5.69 -11.08 10.94
CA ILE A 171 -4.55 -10.38 11.55
C ILE A 171 -4.41 -8.93 11.06
N ARG A 172 -5.41 -8.41 10.33
CA ARG A 172 -5.46 -7.04 9.83
C ARG A 172 -4.24 -6.64 8.99
N ALA A 173 -3.68 -7.58 8.22
CA ALA A 173 -2.48 -7.37 7.41
C ALA A 173 -2.63 -6.19 6.43
N ALA A 174 -3.80 -6.05 5.80
CA ALA A 174 -4.10 -4.95 4.88
C ALA A 174 -3.86 -3.58 5.51
N MET A 175 -4.20 -3.40 6.79
CA MET A 175 -4.02 -2.12 7.49
C MET A 175 -2.54 -1.78 7.67
N THR A 176 -1.74 -2.75 8.09
CA THR A 176 -0.28 -2.58 8.25
C THR A 176 0.39 -2.27 6.92
N ILE A 177 0.02 -2.99 5.86
CA ILE A 177 0.56 -2.81 4.51
C ILE A 177 0.19 -1.42 3.98
N LEU A 178 -1.08 -1.02 4.10
CA LEU A 178 -1.56 0.29 3.66
C LEU A 178 -0.88 1.43 4.41
N LYS A 179 -0.78 1.34 5.75
CA LYS A 179 -0.10 2.33 6.59
C LYS A 179 1.35 2.52 6.16
N LEU A 180 2.06 1.43 5.90
CA LEU A 180 3.43 1.47 5.39
C LEU A 180 3.51 2.08 4.00
N SER A 181 2.62 1.70 3.09
CA SER A 181 2.63 2.19 1.71
C SER A 181 2.46 3.71 1.66
N ILE A 182 1.49 4.25 2.39
CA ILE A 182 1.27 5.70 2.45
C ILE A 182 2.48 6.41 3.06
N ALA A 183 3.07 5.87 4.12
CA ALA A 183 4.25 6.47 4.73
C ALA A 183 5.50 6.38 3.83
N LEU A 184 5.66 5.32 3.06
CA LEU A 184 6.84 5.10 2.21
C LEU A 184 6.74 5.77 0.84
N TYR A 185 5.52 5.89 0.30
CA TYR A 185 5.25 6.53 -0.97
C TYR A 185 3.97 7.39 -0.84
N PRO A 186 4.06 8.57 -0.20
CA PRO A 186 2.98 9.53 -0.29
C PRO A 186 2.98 10.14 -1.71
N PRO A 187 1.85 10.16 -2.44
CA PRO A 187 1.77 10.72 -3.78
C PRO A 187 2.33 12.14 -3.89
N GLY A 188 2.98 12.44 -5.01
CA GLY A 188 3.64 13.73 -5.24
C GLY A 188 4.91 13.99 -4.41
N SER A 189 5.25 13.14 -3.43
CA SER A 189 6.42 13.37 -2.56
C SER A 189 7.76 13.28 -3.28
N TRP A 190 7.82 12.62 -4.43
CA TRP A 190 9.02 12.59 -5.26
C TRP A 190 9.35 13.95 -5.89
N LEU A 191 8.37 14.87 -5.94
CA LEU A 191 8.58 16.26 -6.37
C LEU A 191 9.10 17.15 -5.23
N THR A 192 8.59 16.97 -4.01
CA THR A 192 8.90 17.82 -2.85
C THR A 192 10.11 17.33 -2.04
N HIS A 193 10.36 16.02 -2.03
CA HIS A 193 11.44 15.39 -1.27
C HIS A 193 12.31 14.49 -2.18
N PRO A 194 12.88 15.04 -3.28
CA PRO A 194 13.65 14.23 -4.22
C PRO A 194 14.89 13.61 -3.59
N GLU A 195 15.51 14.28 -2.62
CA GLU A 195 16.78 13.91 -1.99
C GLU A 195 16.58 13.28 -0.60
N LEU A 196 16.01 12.06 -0.56
CA LEU A 196 15.93 11.32 0.69
C LEU A 196 17.35 10.94 1.18
N PRO A 197 17.63 11.03 2.49
CA PRO A 197 18.96 10.77 3.01
C PRO A 197 19.38 9.31 2.74
N VAL A 198 20.46 9.14 1.97
CA VAL A 198 21.07 7.84 1.67
C VAL A 198 22.50 7.84 2.22
N GLU A 199 22.73 7.11 3.30
CA GLU A 199 24.07 6.97 3.87
C GLU A 199 24.96 6.02 3.04
N GLY A 200 26.21 6.43 2.79
CA GLY A 200 27.27 5.55 2.32
C GLY A 200 27.19 5.11 0.84
N ALA A 201 26.40 5.78 0.01
CA ALA A 201 26.29 5.47 -1.41
C ALA A 201 27.46 6.01 -2.24
N SER A 202 28.08 5.14 -3.06
CA SER A 202 29.12 5.54 -4.03
C SER A 202 28.56 6.39 -5.17
N ASP A 203 27.28 6.21 -5.51
CA ASP A 203 26.52 6.99 -6.49
C ASP A 203 25.18 7.42 -5.86
N PRO A 204 25.10 8.65 -5.32
CA PRO A 204 23.91 9.15 -4.67
C PRO A 204 22.69 9.21 -5.61
N GLN A 205 22.88 9.61 -6.86
CA GLN A 205 21.77 9.79 -7.81
C GLN A 205 21.15 8.44 -8.21
N ALA A 206 21.99 7.46 -8.55
CA ALA A 206 21.50 6.10 -8.84
C ALA A 206 20.78 5.49 -7.63
N THR A 207 21.26 5.77 -6.42
CA THR A 207 20.63 5.24 -5.21
C THR A 207 19.30 5.91 -4.89
N ILE A 208 19.17 7.22 -5.12
CA ILE A 208 17.89 7.93 -5.01
C ILE A 208 16.88 7.38 -6.02
N LEU A 209 17.29 7.18 -7.28
CA LEU A 209 16.44 6.58 -8.31
C LEU A 209 16.03 5.14 -7.95
N GLU A 210 16.95 4.32 -7.43
CA GLU A 210 16.62 2.99 -6.91
C GLU A 210 15.60 3.06 -5.77
N SER A 211 15.77 4.01 -4.84
CA SER A 211 14.83 4.20 -3.73
C SER A 211 13.42 4.52 -4.23
N TRP A 212 13.28 5.47 -5.15
CA TRP A 212 11.97 5.87 -5.65
C TRP A 212 11.30 4.76 -6.48
N ASN A 213 12.06 4.01 -7.27
CA ASN A 213 11.55 2.83 -7.98
C ASN A 213 11.10 1.70 -7.02
N LEU A 214 11.79 1.54 -5.88
CA LEU A 214 11.36 0.59 -4.85
C LEU A 214 10.07 1.05 -4.17
N ARG A 215 9.96 2.34 -3.86
CA ARG A 215 8.78 2.93 -3.20
C ARG A 215 7.54 2.88 -4.10
N SER A 216 7.66 3.29 -5.37
CA SER A 216 6.54 3.22 -6.32
C SER A 216 6.09 1.77 -6.56
N GLY A 217 7.04 0.86 -6.81
CA GLY A 217 6.72 -0.55 -7.01
C GLY A 217 6.16 -1.25 -5.76
N LEU A 218 6.50 -0.80 -4.56
CA LEU A 218 5.89 -1.24 -3.31
C LEU A 218 4.42 -0.78 -3.23
N SER A 219 4.16 0.46 -3.62
CA SER A 219 2.81 1.02 -3.64
C SER A 219 1.91 0.26 -4.61
N SER A 220 2.38 0.00 -5.83
CA SER A 220 1.68 -0.87 -6.80
C SER A 220 1.32 -2.24 -6.23
N TRP A 221 2.27 -2.92 -5.58
CA TRP A 221 2.00 -4.24 -4.99
C TRP A 221 1.06 -4.17 -3.79
N THR A 222 1.09 -3.09 -3.03
CA THR A 222 0.18 -2.87 -1.90
C THR A 222 -1.27 -2.88 -2.37
N TRP A 223 -1.60 -2.11 -3.41
CA TRP A 223 -2.98 -2.06 -3.91
C TRP A 223 -3.45 -3.37 -4.51
N ARG A 224 -2.56 -4.11 -5.18
CA ARG A 224 -2.87 -5.47 -5.64
C ARG A 224 -3.18 -6.42 -4.48
N VAL A 225 -2.47 -6.34 -3.36
CA VAL A 225 -2.78 -7.12 -2.16
C VAL A 225 -4.12 -6.70 -1.57
N ILE A 226 -4.38 -5.39 -1.47
CA ILE A 226 -5.63 -4.87 -0.90
C ILE A 226 -6.83 -5.32 -1.74
N SER A 227 -6.75 -5.20 -3.07
CA SER A 227 -7.80 -5.68 -3.98
C SER A 227 -8.03 -7.18 -3.85
N GLU A 228 -6.96 -7.99 -3.83
CA GLU A 228 -7.07 -9.46 -3.65
C GLU A 228 -7.72 -9.85 -2.31
N LEU A 229 -7.43 -9.10 -1.24
CA LEU A 229 -8.03 -9.31 0.08
C LEU A 229 -9.46 -8.78 0.19
N ARG A 230 -9.89 -7.88 -0.71
CA ARG A 230 -11.26 -7.36 -0.78
C ARG A 230 -12.19 -8.29 -1.53
N ASP A 231 -11.68 -9.02 -2.52
CA ASP A 231 -12.44 -9.93 -3.38
C ASP A 231 -12.94 -11.21 -2.67
N SER A 232 -12.70 -11.39 -1.37
CA SER A 232 -13.26 -12.49 -0.57
C SER A 232 -14.73 -12.25 -0.22
N ASP A 233 -15.52 -13.33 -0.12
CA ASP A 233 -16.98 -13.38 0.09
C ASP A 233 -17.54 -12.40 1.16
N GLU A 234 -18.85 -12.15 1.13
CA GLU A 234 -19.59 -11.17 1.97
C GLU A 234 -19.18 -11.14 3.47
N GLU A 235 -18.83 -12.29 4.08
CA GLU A 235 -18.36 -12.36 5.47
C GLU A 235 -16.98 -11.70 5.70
N ALA A 236 -16.10 -11.68 4.69
CA ALA A 236 -14.81 -11.00 4.77
C ALA A 236 -14.94 -9.49 4.52
N GLN A 237 -15.96 -9.06 3.76
CA GLN A 237 -16.33 -7.66 3.67
C GLN A 237 -16.77 -7.12 5.03
N ASP A 238 -17.49 -7.91 5.83
CA ASP A 238 -17.85 -7.53 7.20
C ASP A 238 -16.63 -7.35 8.12
N HIS A 239 -15.51 -8.02 7.86
CA HIS A 239 -14.25 -7.78 8.60
C HIS A 239 -13.46 -6.56 8.12
N ILE A 240 -13.54 -6.22 6.83
CA ILE A 240 -13.01 -4.94 6.32
C ILE A 240 -13.89 -3.78 6.82
N ARG A 241 -15.21 -3.96 6.85
CA ARG A 241 -16.19 -3.06 7.50
C ARG A 241 -15.94 -2.98 9.02
N SER A 242 -15.56 -4.07 9.68
CA SER A 242 -15.17 -4.04 11.11
C SER A 242 -13.80 -3.36 11.33
N CYS A 243 -12.93 -3.34 10.32
CA CYS A 243 -11.77 -2.45 10.32
C CYS A 243 -12.18 -0.97 10.19
N THR A 244 -13.44 -0.71 9.81
CA THR A 244 -14.10 0.59 9.85
C THR A 244 -14.91 0.92 11.13
N ASP A 245 -15.20 -0.05 12.01
CA ASP A 245 -15.90 0.23 13.28
C ASP A 245 -15.02 0.87 14.38
N SER A 246 -13.78 1.25 14.05
CA SER A 246 -12.84 1.86 14.99
C SER A 246 -12.86 3.38 14.86
N PRO A 247 -12.74 4.15 15.96
CA PRO A 247 -12.55 5.63 15.91
C PRO A 247 -11.35 6.09 15.05
N ASN A 248 -10.54 5.15 14.55
CA ASN A 248 -9.44 5.37 13.63
C ASN A 248 -9.81 5.45 12.13
N VAL A 249 -11.05 5.17 11.69
CA VAL A 249 -11.42 5.32 10.25
C VAL A 249 -11.24 6.73 9.75
N ARG A 250 -11.67 7.69 10.57
CA ARG A 250 -11.57 9.11 10.29
C ARG A 250 -10.13 9.52 9.97
N SER A 251 -9.20 9.11 10.83
CA SER A 251 -7.77 9.33 10.61
C SER A 251 -7.28 8.63 9.34
N ARG A 252 -7.76 7.41 9.06
CA ARG A 252 -7.32 6.59 7.92
C ARG A 252 -7.81 7.09 6.56
N CYS A 253 -9.10 7.43 6.41
CA CYS A 253 -9.66 7.94 5.16
C CYS A 253 -9.00 9.28 4.78
N SER A 254 -8.82 10.20 5.72
CA SER A 254 -8.13 11.46 5.45
C SER A 254 -6.64 11.26 5.20
N THR A 255 -5.96 10.35 5.92
CA THR A 255 -4.54 10.06 5.64
C THR A 255 -4.37 9.46 4.25
N LEU A 256 -5.28 8.57 3.84
CA LEU A 256 -5.26 7.91 2.54
C LEU A 256 -5.58 8.88 1.40
N PHE A 257 -6.75 9.52 1.47
CA PHE A 257 -7.22 10.41 0.42
C PHE A 257 -6.51 11.76 0.43
N GLY A 258 -6.30 12.36 1.60
CA GLY A 258 -5.53 13.59 1.72
C GLY A 258 -4.15 13.42 1.09
N ALA A 259 -3.40 12.36 1.43
CA ALA A 259 -2.10 12.13 0.81
C ALA A 259 -2.20 11.93 -0.73
N ALA A 260 -3.22 11.22 -1.22
CA ALA A 260 -3.39 10.99 -2.64
C ALA A 260 -3.81 12.25 -3.42
N ALA A 261 -4.78 13.01 -2.90
CA ALA A 261 -5.34 14.18 -3.56
C ALA A 261 -4.39 15.39 -3.56
N GLN A 262 -3.55 15.54 -2.54
CA GLN A 262 -2.65 16.70 -2.43
C GLN A 262 -1.65 16.80 -3.59
N GLY A 263 -1.27 15.69 -4.22
CA GLY A 263 -0.44 15.72 -5.44
C GLY A 263 -1.13 16.35 -6.66
N PHE A 264 -2.45 16.50 -6.61
CA PHE A 264 -3.29 16.98 -7.71
C PHE A 264 -3.96 18.33 -7.40
N ILE A 265 -3.58 18.97 -6.29
CA ILE A 265 -4.08 20.29 -5.88
C ILE A 265 -2.95 21.32 -6.04
N PRO A 266 -3.18 22.46 -6.71
CA PRO A 266 -2.20 23.54 -6.79
C PRO A 266 -1.82 24.11 -5.40
N PRO A 267 -0.59 24.62 -5.20
CA PRO A 267 0.42 24.88 -6.22
C PRO A 267 1.26 23.64 -6.59
N TYR A 268 1.38 23.39 -7.89
CA TYR A 268 2.20 22.31 -8.42
C TYR A 268 3.69 22.60 -8.30
N GLN A 269 4.44 21.59 -7.89
CA GLN A 269 5.90 21.66 -7.85
C GLN A 269 6.51 21.39 -9.22
N GLU A 270 7.65 22.03 -9.49
CA GLU A 270 8.44 21.73 -10.68
C GLU A 270 9.06 20.34 -10.58
N THR A 271 9.22 19.68 -11.73
CA THR A 271 9.89 18.36 -11.77
C THR A 271 11.36 18.50 -11.42
N PRO A 272 11.87 17.82 -10.37
CA PRO A 272 13.29 17.88 -10.02
C PRO A 272 14.18 17.39 -11.16
N ALA A 273 15.35 18.03 -11.35
CA ALA A 273 16.27 17.74 -12.45
C ALA A 273 16.67 16.26 -12.56
N LEU A 274 16.75 15.55 -11.43
CA LEU A 274 17.04 14.12 -11.36
C LEU A 274 16.04 13.25 -12.14
N PHE A 275 14.78 13.69 -12.23
CA PHE A 275 13.71 12.94 -12.89
C PHE A 275 13.43 13.42 -14.32
N VAL A 276 13.99 14.57 -14.73
CA VAL A 276 13.83 15.06 -16.11
C VAL A 276 14.49 14.09 -17.09
N GLY A 277 13.71 13.49 -17.98
CA GLY A 277 14.18 12.47 -18.94
C GLY A 277 14.52 11.11 -18.33
N SER A 278 14.31 10.92 -17.02
CA SER A 278 14.52 9.63 -16.35
C SER A 278 13.36 8.68 -16.65
N PRO A 279 13.63 7.40 -16.99
CA PRO A 279 12.58 6.39 -17.11
C PRO A 279 11.77 6.21 -15.81
N ALA A 280 12.35 6.53 -14.66
CA ALA A 280 11.67 6.45 -13.37
C ALA A 280 10.51 7.46 -13.27
N ARG A 281 10.57 8.60 -13.99
CA ARG A 281 9.55 9.64 -13.91
C ARG A 281 8.18 9.14 -14.35
N HIS A 282 8.11 8.46 -15.49
CA HIS A 282 6.87 7.91 -16.00
C HIS A 282 6.24 6.95 -14.98
N ALA A 283 7.04 6.06 -14.38
CA ALA A 283 6.57 5.14 -13.34
C ALA A 283 6.05 5.86 -12.08
N LEU A 284 6.65 6.99 -11.69
CA LEU A 284 6.21 7.78 -10.53
C LEU A 284 4.89 8.52 -10.84
N VAL A 285 4.80 9.14 -12.01
CA VAL A 285 3.60 9.84 -12.48
C VAL A 285 2.41 8.88 -12.59
N GLN A 286 2.62 7.72 -13.22
CA GLN A 286 1.59 6.69 -13.32
C GLN A 286 1.18 6.18 -11.95
N GLN A 287 2.14 5.92 -11.05
CA GLN A 287 1.84 5.43 -9.72
C GLN A 287 1.04 6.44 -8.87
N ASP A 288 1.33 7.73 -8.99
CA ASP A 288 0.54 8.78 -8.31
C ASP A 288 -0.90 8.83 -8.85
N TYR A 289 -1.08 8.70 -10.17
CA TYR A 289 -2.39 8.64 -10.80
C TYR A 289 -3.16 7.38 -10.37
N ASP A 290 -2.56 6.20 -10.44
CA ASP A 290 -3.18 4.93 -10.03
C ASP A 290 -3.63 5.00 -8.56
N LEU A 291 -2.82 5.65 -7.70
CA LEU A 291 -3.17 5.86 -6.29
C LEU A 291 -4.40 6.73 -6.10
N LEU A 292 -4.51 7.81 -6.87
CA LEU A 292 -5.68 8.67 -6.86
C LEU A 292 -6.92 7.88 -7.30
N GLU A 293 -6.83 7.14 -8.40
CA GLU A 293 -7.93 6.35 -8.97
C GLU A 293 -8.43 5.29 -7.99
N GLU A 294 -7.53 4.48 -7.44
CA GLU A 294 -7.87 3.45 -6.45
C GLU A 294 -8.48 4.05 -5.17
N THR A 295 -7.95 5.18 -4.71
CA THR A 295 -8.44 5.82 -3.49
C THR A 295 -9.82 6.47 -3.70
N CYS A 296 -10.04 7.13 -4.84
CA CYS A 296 -11.34 7.73 -5.17
C CYS A 296 -12.41 6.64 -5.37
N GLY A 297 -12.09 5.57 -6.09
CA GLY A 297 -12.99 4.43 -6.28
C GLY A 297 -13.31 3.72 -4.97
N LEU A 298 -12.32 3.54 -4.08
CA LEU A 298 -12.55 2.97 -2.76
C LEU A 298 -13.45 3.87 -1.90
N LEU A 299 -13.22 5.19 -1.90
CA LEU A 299 -14.06 6.12 -1.16
C LEU A 299 -15.50 6.15 -1.68
N GLU A 300 -15.68 6.14 -3.00
CA GLU A 300 -17.01 6.06 -3.62
C GLU A 300 -17.75 4.80 -3.16
N SER A 301 -17.13 3.62 -3.31
CA SER A 301 -17.75 2.36 -2.86
C SER A 301 -18.04 2.36 -1.36
N LEU A 302 -17.08 2.77 -0.52
CA LEU A 302 -17.31 2.81 0.93
C LEU A 302 -18.44 3.78 1.33
N CYS A 303 -18.56 4.93 0.66
CA CYS A 303 -19.65 5.85 0.94
C CYS A 303 -20.99 5.30 0.46
N LEU A 304 -21.05 4.61 -0.68
CA LEU A 304 -22.28 3.98 -1.17
C LEU A 304 -22.72 2.80 -0.30
N ASP A 305 -21.77 1.99 0.17
CA ASP A 305 -22.05 0.67 0.76
C ASP A 305 -22.02 0.66 2.30
N VAL A 306 -21.45 1.68 2.96
CA VAL A 306 -21.19 1.67 4.42
C VAL A 306 -21.64 2.97 5.10
N ASP A 307 -22.80 2.92 5.75
CA ASP A 307 -23.41 4.06 6.47
C ASP A 307 -22.46 4.67 7.52
N GLU A 308 -21.70 3.85 8.25
CA GLU A 308 -20.77 4.34 9.26
C GLU A 308 -19.65 5.21 8.68
N VAL A 309 -19.22 4.93 7.45
CA VAL A 309 -18.24 5.77 6.75
C VAL A 309 -18.86 7.13 6.45
N ARG A 310 -20.09 7.17 5.93
CA ARG A 310 -20.84 8.43 5.71
C ARG A 310 -21.02 9.21 7.02
N LEU A 311 -21.41 8.51 8.08
CA LEU A 311 -21.60 9.06 9.42
C LEU A 311 -20.29 9.60 10.02
N SER A 312 -19.16 8.95 9.76
CA SER A 312 -17.85 9.38 10.25
C SER A 312 -17.31 10.60 9.49
N LEU A 313 -17.52 10.67 8.17
CA LEU A 313 -17.03 11.76 7.33
C LEU A 313 -17.72 13.10 7.65
N GLY A 314 -19.04 13.09 7.88
CA GLY A 314 -19.81 14.31 8.13
C GLY A 314 -19.58 14.96 9.50
N ARG A 315 -19.17 14.20 10.52
CA ARG A 315 -19.00 14.71 11.90
C ARG A 315 -17.83 15.69 12.09
N VAL A 316 -16.90 15.79 11.15
CA VAL A 316 -15.60 16.47 11.35
C VAL A 316 -15.66 17.99 11.22
N LEU A 317 -16.70 18.55 10.58
CA LEU A 317 -16.78 20.00 10.36
C LEU A 317 -17.17 20.82 11.61
N LYS A 318 -17.50 20.17 12.75
CA LYS A 318 -18.01 20.83 13.97
C LYS A 318 -16.99 21.07 15.09
N SER A 319 -15.72 20.69 14.95
CA SER A 319 -14.73 20.87 16.02
C SER A 319 -13.91 22.17 15.81
N PRO A 320 -14.14 23.24 16.60
CA PRO A 320 -13.54 24.57 16.39
C PRO A 320 -12.03 24.65 16.68
N ASP A 321 -11.47 23.64 17.33
CA ASP A 321 -10.10 23.60 17.83
C ASP A 321 -9.26 22.45 17.24
N GLY A 322 -9.83 21.65 16.34
CA GLY A 322 -9.14 20.52 15.69
C GLY A 322 -8.58 19.48 16.67
N SER A 323 -8.99 19.53 17.94
CA SER A 323 -8.31 18.93 19.09
C SER A 323 -8.71 17.47 19.38
N GLU A 324 -9.62 16.88 18.60
CA GLU A 324 -9.88 15.43 18.61
C GLU A 324 -9.29 14.72 17.38
N GLY A 325 -8.06 15.04 16.96
CA GLY A 325 -7.26 14.23 16.01
C GLY A 325 -7.94 13.86 14.67
N GLY A 326 -9.01 14.58 14.32
CA GLY A 326 -9.99 14.19 13.31
C GLY A 326 -9.60 14.78 11.99
N ALA A 327 -8.80 14.04 11.26
CA ALA A 327 -8.36 14.38 9.92
C ALA A 327 -9.59 14.68 9.02
N ALA A 328 -9.56 15.83 8.34
CA ALA A 328 -10.71 16.43 7.70
C ALA A 328 -10.95 15.87 6.29
N CYS A 329 -11.10 14.54 6.18
CA CYS A 329 -11.26 13.87 4.88
C CYS A 329 -12.32 14.52 4.00
N LEU A 330 -13.48 14.90 4.56
CA LEU A 330 -14.51 15.60 3.80
C LEU A 330 -14.03 16.98 3.30
N LYS A 331 -13.27 17.72 4.12
CA LYS A 331 -12.65 18.98 3.69
C LYS A 331 -11.62 18.74 2.58
N ASP A 332 -10.78 17.72 2.71
CA ASP A 332 -9.81 17.33 1.67
C ASP A 332 -10.54 16.99 0.36
N MET A 333 -11.68 16.28 0.44
CA MET A 333 -12.55 15.96 -0.71
C MET A 333 -13.11 17.21 -1.36
N LEU A 334 -13.64 18.15 -0.56
CA LEU A 334 -14.14 19.43 -1.07
C LEU A 334 -13.03 20.27 -1.71
N GLU A 335 -11.85 20.31 -1.11
CA GLU A 335 -10.70 21.03 -1.65
C GLU A 335 -10.20 20.41 -2.96
N PHE A 336 -10.14 19.07 -3.05
CA PHE A 336 -9.82 18.36 -4.28
C PHE A 336 -10.84 18.63 -5.38
N LEU A 337 -12.14 18.62 -5.05
CA LEU A 337 -13.17 18.98 -6.03
C LEU A 337 -12.96 20.40 -6.53
N ASP A 338 -12.81 21.37 -5.62
CA ASP A 338 -12.68 22.80 -5.92
C ASP A 338 -11.44 23.12 -6.76
N LYS A 339 -10.27 22.69 -6.28
CA LYS A 339 -8.97 23.13 -6.77
C LYS A 339 -8.21 22.07 -7.57
N GLY A 340 -8.58 20.80 -7.45
CA GLY A 340 -7.88 19.72 -8.14
C GLY A 340 -7.88 19.94 -9.65
N ASP A 341 -6.73 19.76 -10.29
CA ASP A 341 -6.58 19.98 -11.73
C ASP A 341 -5.49 19.04 -12.29
N TYR A 342 -5.25 19.10 -13.59
CA TYR A 342 -4.23 18.30 -14.25
C TYR A 342 -2.83 18.84 -13.92
N PRO A 343 -1.94 18.05 -13.30
CA PRO A 343 -0.61 18.53 -12.97
C PRO A 343 0.20 18.90 -14.23
N PRO A 344 0.88 20.06 -14.29
CA PRO A 344 1.61 20.53 -15.46
C PRO A 344 2.70 19.57 -15.94
N TYR A 345 3.29 18.78 -15.03
CA TYR A 345 4.32 17.80 -15.36
C TYR A 345 3.80 16.64 -16.23
N TRP A 346 2.49 16.44 -16.34
CA TRP A 346 1.88 15.50 -17.31
C TRP A 346 2.09 15.91 -18.76
N SER A 347 2.43 17.18 -19.03
CA SER A 347 2.73 17.68 -20.38
C SER A 347 3.84 16.93 -21.10
N SER A 348 4.67 16.21 -20.35
CA SER A 348 5.76 15.42 -20.87
C SER A 348 5.42 13.94 -21.12
N GLU A 349 4.20 13.51 -20.82
CA GLU A 349 3.69 12.19 -21.21
C GLU A 349 3.22 12.22 -22.67
N SER A 350 2.99 11.06 -23.29
CA SER A 350 2.45 11.06 -24.66
C SER A 350 1.04 11.66 -24.67
N SER A 351 0.64 12.27 -25.80
CA SER A 351 -0.68 12.90 -25.91
C SER A 351 -1.84 11.93 -25.63
N SER A 352 -1.66 10.64 -25.95
CA SER A 352 -2.66 9.61 -25.68
C SER A 352 -2.73 9.25 -24.19
N GLU A 353 -1.59 9.06 -23.53
CA GLU A 353 -1.53 8.74 -22.10
C GLU A 353 -2.05 9.90 -21.27
N ARG A 354 -1.60 11.12 -21.58
CA ARG A 354 -2.09 12.35 -20.94
C ARG A 354 -3.61 12.47 -21.04
N ALA A 355 -4.18 12.33 -22.24
CA ALA A 355 -5.63 12.41 -22.41
C ALA A 355 -6.38 11.31 -21.64
N SER A 356 -5.80 10.11 -21.53
CA SER A 356 -6.35 9.03 -20.72
C SER A 356 -6.36 9.38 -19.23
N MET A 357 -5.25 9.93 -18.72
CA MET A 357 -5.10 10.32 -17.32
C MET A 357 -5.97 11.54 -16.96
N GLU A 358 -6.11 12.53 -17.85
CA GLU A 358 -7.01 13.67 -17.68
C GLU A 358 -8.46 13.19 -17.54
N LYS A 359 -8.91 12.33 -18.47
CA LYS A 359 -10.23 11.70 -18.38
C LYS A 359 -10.40 10.88 -17.10
N GLY A 360 -9.36 10.17 -16.68
CA GLY A 360 -9.34 9.41 -15.45
C GLY A 360 -9.49 10.26 -14.20
N LEU A 361 -8.81 11.41 -14.15
CA LEU A 361 -8.94 12.38 -13.06
C LEU A 361 -10.35 12.98 -13.00
N ASP A 362 -10.97 13.25 -14.15
CA ASP A 362 -12.39 13.66 -14.21
C ASP A 362 -13.31 12.59 -13.61
N MET A 363 -13.05 11.31 -13.89
CA MET A 363 -13.78 10.20 -13.27
C MET A 363 -13.53 10.13 -11.75
N CYS A 364 -12.31 10.38 -11.29
CA CYS A 364 -11.98 10.47 -9.87
C CYS A 364 -12.78 11.59 -9.20
N LYS A 365 -12.86 12.77 -9.82
CA LYS A 365 -13.71 13.87 -9.31
C LYS A 365 -15.17 13.46 -9.25
N ALA A 366 -15.70 12.82 -10.29
CA ALA A 366 -17.09 12.34 -10.29
C ALA A 366 -17.36 11.33 -9.17
N ALA A 367 -16.41 10.43 -8.88
CA ALA A 367 -16.48 9.48 -7.76
C ALA A 367 -16.55 10.21 -6.41
N ILE A 368 -15.72 11.25 -6.22
CA ILE A 368 -15.75 12.07 -5.01
C ILE A 368 -17.04 12.89 -4.90
N VAL A 369 -17.58 13.43 -6.01
CA VAL A 369 -18.90 14.11 -6.01
C VAL A 369 -19.97 13.18 -5.46
N LYS A 370 -20.05 11.93 -5.94
CA LYS A 370 -21.03 10.96 -5.43
C LYS A 370 -20.82 10.70 -3.95
N ALA A 371 -19.59 10.46 -3.52
CA ALA A 371 -19.27 10.26 -2.11
C ALA A 371 -19.73 11.43 -1.23
N VAL A 372 -19.48 12.69 -1.64
CA VAL A 372 -19.93 13.89 -0.90
C VAL A 372 -21.46 13.98 -0.84
N VAL A 373 -22.14 13.71 -1.95
CA VAL A 373 -23.62 13.75 -2.03
C VAL A 373 -24.26 12.72 -1.10
N GLU A 374 -23.69 11.50 -1.06
CA GLU A 374 -24.15 10.45 -0.15
C GLU A 374 -23.91 10.83 1.31
N VAL A 375 -22.74 11.39 1.65
CA VAL A 375 -22.46 11.90 3.00
C VAL A 375 -23.49 12.97 3.40
N ALA A 376 -23.90 13.84 2.48
CA ALA A 376 -24.93 14.85 2.72
C ALA A 376 -26.34 14.26 2.91
N GLY A 377 -26.62 13.05 2.40
CA GLY A 377 -27.89 12.36 2.55
C GLY A 377 -28.19 11.85 3.96
N GLU A 378 -27.16 11.52 4.73
CA GLU A 378 -27.31 10.90 6.05
C GLU A 378 -27.15 11.87 7.23
N GLN A 379 -26.71 13.11 6.99
CA GLN A 379 -26.09 13.96 8.01
C GLN A 379 -26.75 15.32 8.14
N ASN A 380 -27.74 15.41 9.02
CA ASN A 380 -28.35 16.70 9.40
C ASN A 380 -27.34 17.63 10.09
N GLU A 381 -26.25 17.08 10.62
CA GLU A 381 -25.19 17.81 11.28
C GLU A 381 -24.34 18.66 10.34
N LEU A 382 -24.38 18.46 9.02
CA LEU A 382 -23.65 19.32 8.08
C LEU A 382 -24.26 20.71 7.96
N TRP A 383 -25.49 20.90 8.47
CA TRP A 383 -26.14 22.19 8.59
C TRP A 383 -25.89 22.79 9.98
N ASP A 384 -25.33 24.00 10.02
CA ASP A 384 -25.04 24.71 11.26
C ASP A 384 -25.34 26.22 11.14
N ASP A 385 -26.41 26.68 11.78
CA ASP A 385 -26.80 28.11 11.79
C ASP A 385 -26.18 28.90 12.96
N SER A 386 -25.17 28.35 13.65
CA SER A 386 -24.53 29.04 14.77
C SER A 386 -23.69 30.26 14.37
N ASP A 387 -23.16 30.29 13.15
CA ASP A 387 -22.38 31.41 12.61
C ASP A 387 -23.22 32.28 11.66
N SER A 388 -23.48 33.53 12.07
CA SER A 388 -24.24 34.48 11.25
C SER A 388 -23.53 34.93 9.97
N GLU A 389 -22.20 34.82 9.89
CA GLU A 389 -21.42 35.14 8.68
C GLU A 389 -21.46 34.00 7.65
N LYS A 390 -21.70 32.76 8.11
CA LYS A 390 -21.80 31.54 7.30
C LYS A 390 -23.06 30.76 7.64
N PRO A 391 -24.26 31.25 7.22
CA PRO A 391 -25.51 30.54 7.49
C PRO A 391 -25.48 29.12 6.90
N GLY A 392 -25.93 28.15 7.69
CA GLY A 392 -25.83 26.71 7.38
C GLY A 392 -24.44 26.09 7.57
N GLY A 393 -23.42 26.85 7.98
CA GLY A 393 -22.09 26.35 8.31
C GLY A 393 -21.15 26.25 7.11
N GLU A 394 -19.92 25.77 7.35
CA GLU A 394 -18.85 25.74 6.34
C GLU A 394 -19.23 24.93 5.09
N PHE A 395 -19.88 23.78 5.28
CA PHE A 395 -20.32 22.90 4.19
C PHE A 395 -21.34 23.59 3.29
N VAL A 396 -22.45 24.07 3.87
CA VAL A 396 -23.53 24.73 3.13
C VAL A 396 -23.02 26.00 2.45
N ASN A 397 -22.21 26.80 3.14
CA ASN A 397 -21.58 27.98 2.56
C ASN A 397 -20.72 27.62 1.34
N THR A 398 -19.91 26.55 1.41
CA THR A 398 -19.10 26.08 0.27
C THR A 398 -19.99 25.72 -0.93
N MET A 399 -21.05 24.94 -0.71
CA MET A 399 -21.98 24.56 -1.79
C MET A 399 -22.67 25.78 -2.43
N VAL A 400 -23.13 26.73 -1.61
CA VAL A 400 -23.75 27.97 -2.10
C VAL A 400 -22.74 28.82 -2.88
N GLN A 401 -21.49 28.89 -2.43
CA GLN A 401 -20.44 29.61 -3.14
C GLN A 401 -20.14 28.98 -4.49
N TRP A 402 -20.03 27.65 -4.59
CA TRP A 402 -19.85 26.98 -5.89
C TRP A 402 -20.99 27.28 -6.87
N ILE A 403 -22.25 27.26 -6.42
CA ILE A 403 -23.41 27.62 -7.26
C ILE A 403 -23.33 29.09 -7.70
N ARG A 404 -22.96 30.02 -6.81
CA ARG A 404 -22.87 31.45 -7.15
C ARG A 404 -21.73 31.75 -8.12
N SER A 405 -20.57 31.13 -7.90
CA SER A 405 -19.36 31.35 -8.71
C SER A 405 -19.46 30.71 -10.09
N HIS A 406 -20.18 29.59 -10.23
CA HIS A 406 -20.23 28.82 -11.48
C HIS A 406 -21.62 28.73 -12.12
N GLY A 407 -22.68 29.26 -11.49
CA GLY A 407 -24.06 29.17 -11.98
C GLY A 407 -24.37 29.97 -13.26
N SER A 408 -23.41 30.73 -13.79
CA SER A 408 -23.53 31.35 -15.11
C SER A 408 -23.44 30.29 -16.20
N LEU A 409 -24.59 29.93 -16.79
CA LEU A 409 -24.75 28.92 -17.85
C LEU A 409 -23.88 29.10 -19.11
N LYS A 410 -23.14 30.22 -19.22
CA LYS A 410 -22.25 30.52 -20.34
C LYS A 410 -20.88 29.84 -20.21
N GLU A 411 -20.47 29.47 -19.00
CA GLU A 411 -19.16 28.89 -18.71
C GLU A 411 -19.36 27.49 -18.08
N ARG A 412 -19.58 26.48 -18.92
CA ARG A 412 -19.83 25.08 -18.50
C ARG A 412 -18.59 24.35 -17.98
N HIS A 413 -17.57 25.07 -17.54
CA HIS A 413 -16.28 24.45 -17.22
C HIS A 413 -16.27 23.66 -15.91
N ARG A 414 -17.26 23.87 -15.02
CA ARG A 414 -17.31 23.28 -13.67
C ARG A 414 -18.71 22.75 -13.29
N GLU A 415 -19.33 22.01 -14.20
CA GLU A 415 -20.64 21.37 -13.93
C GLU A 415 -20.57 20.39 -12.75
N ASP A 416 -19.42 19.75 -12.53
CA ASP A 416 -19.12 18.87 -11.40
C ASP A 416 -19.42 19.53 -10.04
N LEU A 417 -18.95 20.77 -9.83
CA LEU A 417 -19.20 21.51 -8.59
C LEU A 417 -20.66 21.89 -8.40
N ILE A 418 -21.34 22.31 -9.47
CA ILE A 418 -22.75 22.71 -9.43
C ILE A 418 -23.63 21.50 -9.12
N ILE A 419 -23.34 20.35 -9.74
CA ILE A 419 -24.04 19.08 -9.50
C ILE A 419 -23.83 18.67 -8.04
N CYS A 420 -22.57 18.64 -7.57
CA CYS A 420 -22.24 18.30 -6.19
C CYS A 420 -23.01 19.18 -5.20
N ALA A 421 -22.95 20.51 -5.39
CA ALA A 421 -23.61 21.46 -4.53
C ALA A 421 -25.14 21.32 -4.52
N THR A 422 -25.75 21.24 -5.70
CA THR A 422 -27.22 21.21 -5.82
C THR A 422 -27.79 19.92 -5.24
N LEU A 423 -27.16 18.76 -5.52
CA LEU A 423 -27.60 17.48 -4.99
C LEU A 423 -27.37 17.38 -3.47
N SER A 424 -26.21 17.81 -2.99
CA SER A 424 -25.90 17.80 -1.54
C SER A 424 -26.87 18.69 -0.75
N LEU A 425 -27.15 19.91 -1.24
CA LEU A 425 -28.13 20.80 -0.61
C LEU A 425 -29.55 20.25 -0.68
N GLY A 426 -29.91 19.60 -1.80
CA GLY A 426 -31.21 18.92 -1.95
C GLY A 426 -31.39 17.83 -0.90
N ASN A 427 -30.37 16.97 -0.74
CA ASN A 427 -30.33 15.92 0.27
C ASN A 427 -30.51 16.48 1.68
N LEU A 428 -29.73 17.51 2.06
CA LEU A 428 -29.85 18.17 3.36
C LEU A 428 -31.24 18.77 3.60
N ALA A 429 -31.83 19.41 2.59
CA ALA A 429 -33.15 20.01 2.69
C ALA A 429 -34.28 18.97 2.86
N THR A 430 -34.07 17.74 2.39
CA THR A 430 -35.04 16.64 2.52
C THR A 430 -34.80 15.75 3.74
N GLY A 431 -33.56 15.63 4.22
CA GLY A 431 -33.16 14.82 5.38
C GLY A 431 -33.47 15.44 6.74
N GLY A 432 -33.74 16.75 6.79
CA GLY A 432 -34.10 17.49 8.01
C GLY A 432 -35.52 17.26 8.55
N LYS A 433 -36.11 16.07 8.36
CA LYS A 433 -37.44 15.71 8.90
C LYS A 433 -37.39 14.57 9.89
#